data_AF-A0A1X6YHZ2-F1
#
_entry.id   AF-A0A1X6YHZ2-F1
#
_cell.length_a   1.000
_cell.length_b   1.000
_cell.length_c   1.000
_cell.angle_alpha   90.00
_cell.angle_beta   90.00
_cell.angle_gamma   90.00
#
_symmetry.space_group_name_H-M   'P 1'
#
loop_
_entity.id
_entity.type
_entity.pdbx_description
1 polymer ?
#
loop_
_entity_poly.entity_id
_entity_poly.type
_entity_poly.pdbx_seq_one_letter_code
_entity_poly.pdbx_strand_id
1 'polypeptide(L)'
;MSSVKEQYEAYPYPERNPKDEAKRLISGSPSLPQEIDHFIFGGQRDWSKPLRVLVAGGGTGDGLIQLAAIMAQFKKPCEITYVDLSKASRKVAEARAKVRKLSNITFVTGSLLDAPKLGEFDYIDCCGVLHHLPEPEEGFRALHTALAPGGGLGFMVYAPYGRSGVYPLQEAFGALLGDLPPKERLKQGKRIFEALPEGHPFKANINVHDHKASEAGFYDLLLHTQDRFYDVAQLMQTFAATGWHLSGFVTQALYDLSRVAKRPEGMGDVEAMALAEKLNGTIKVHTGYAVKAEEARGSANGRNRAVVPVLKGVRAQQLAQAVAQGKPLPMDMDGLKATLSLPKSAAPLIAAINGQRNLNEIASASGSDPISFGANWSKVENVLAGWGLLLYSGIARQGV
;
A
#
# COMPACT_ATOMS: atom_id res chain seq x y z
N MET A 1 -11.84 -21.68 -20.62
CA MET A 1 -11.35 -20.82 -19.51
C MET A 1 -10.55 -19.63 -20.03
N SER A 2 -11.03 -18.41 -19.77
CA SER A 2 -10.30 -17.16 -20.05
C SER A 2 -9.09 -17.00 -19.12
N SER A 3 -7.98 -16.43 -19.62
CA SER A 3 -6.75 -16.20 -18.83
C SER A 3 -6.71 -14.80 -18.20
N VAL A 4 -5.97 -14.62 -17.10
CA VAL A 4 -5.74 -13.31 -16.47
C VAL A 4 -5.22 -12.27 -17.48
N LYS A 5 -4.37 -12.70 -18.41
CA LYS A 5 -3.87 -11.84 -19.50
C LYS A 5 -5.01 -11.37 -20.41
N GLU A 6 -5.91 -12.26 -20.82
CA GLU A 6 -7.04 -11.91 -21.69
C GLU A 6 -7.97 -10.90 -21.01
N GLN A 7 -8.24 -11.07 -19.71
CA GLN A 7 -9.00 -10.12 -18.90
C GLN A 7 -8.40 -8.72 -18.97
N TYR A 8 -7.11 -8.55 -18.65
CA TYR A 8 -6.48 -7.22 -18.63
C TYR A 8 -6.16 -6.65 -20.02
N GLU A 9 -6.17 -7.46 -21.08
CA GLU A 9 -6.15 -6.97 -22.46
C GLU A 9 -7.53 -6.41 -22.86
N ALA A 10 -8.62 -7.05 -22.43
CA ALA A 10 -9.98 -6.62 -22.73
C ALA A 10 -10.45 -5.44 -21.84
N TYR A 11 -10.05 -5.46 -20.57
CA TYR A 11 -10.42 -4.49 -19.55
C TYR A 11 -9.19 -4.07 -18.73
N PRO A 12 -8.35 -3.15 -19.25
CA PRO A 12 -7.21 -2.62 -18.51
C PRO A 12 -7.64 -2.01 -17.17
N TYR A 13 -7.01 -2.45 -16.09
CA TYR A 13 -7.39 -2.07 -14.73
C TYR A 13 -6.17 -1.57 -13.91
N PRO A 14 -6.35 -0.58 -13.01
CA PRO A 14 -7.54 0.26 -12.84
C PRO A 14 -7.88 1.05 -14.12
N GLU A 15 -9.15 1.35 -14.36
CA GLU A 15 -9.51 2.15 -15.53
C GLU A 15 -8.98 3.59 -15.37
N ARG A 16 -8.23 4.07 -16.37
CA ARG A 16 -7.57 5.38 -16.34
C ARG A 16 -7.67 6.09 -17.67
N ASN A 17 -8.00 7.38 -17.61
CA ASN A 17 -7.85 8.30 -18.73
C ASN A 17 -6.50 9.03 -18.61
N PRO A 18 -5.54 8.82 -19.53
CA PRO A 18 -4.24 9.48 -19.47
C PRO A 18 -4.27 11.00 -19.36
N LYS A 19 -5.32 11.65 -19.88
CA LYS A 19 -5.46 13.11 -19.84
C LYS A 19 -5.64 13.66 -18.41
N ASP A 20 -6.10 12.84 -17.47
CA ASP A 20 -6.32 13.27 -16.09
C ASP A 20 -5.02 13.56 -15.34
N GLU A 21 -3.89 13.05 -15.82
CA GLU A 21 -2.57 13.32 -15.25
C GLU A 21 -2.19 14.81 -15.31
N ALA A 22 -2.79 15.57 -16.24
CA ALA A 22 -2.61 17.02 -16.30
C ALA A 22 -3.33 17.78 -15.16
N LYS A 23 -4.26 17.12 -14.45
CA LYS A 23 -5.13 17.74 -13.45
C LYS A 23 -4.85 17.28 -12.03
N ARG A 24 -4.58 15.99 -11.85
CA ARG A 24 -4.36 15.38 -10.53
C ARG A 24 -3.38 14.23 -10.60
N LEU A 25 -2.66 14.01 -9.51
CA LEU A 25 -1.87 12.79 -9.30
C LEU A 25 -2.70 11.84 -8.44
N ILE A 26 -2.86 10.59 -8.89
CA ILE A 26 -3.43 9.53 -8.06
C ILE A 26 -2.33 9.08 -7.10
N SER A 27 -2.65 9.03 -5.82
CA SER A 27 -1.73 8.58 -4.77
C SER A 27 -2.34 7.48 -3.93
N GLY A 28 -1.55 6.47 -3.61
CA GLY A 28 -1.87 5.41 -2.68
C GLY A 28 -0.60 4.80 -2.10
N SER A 29 -0.79 3.68 -1.41
CA SER A 29 0.28 2.83 -0.92
C SER A 29 0.27 1.53 -1.76
N PRO A 30 1.42 0.88 -1.99
CA PRO A 30 2.72 1.12 -1.36
C PRO A 30 3.67 2.05 -2.15
N SER A 31 3.17 2.84 -3.10
CA SER A 31 4.02 3.56 -4.06
C SER A 31 4.49 4.96 -3.60
N LEU A 32 4.50 5.23 -2.30
CA LEU A 32 4.88 6.53 -1.73
C LEU A 32 6.35 6.49 -1.25
N PRO A 33 7.27 7.27 -1.83
CA PRO A 33 8.70 7.26 -1.43
C PRO A 33 8.96 7.49 0.06
N GLN A 34 8.12 8.27 0.74
CA GLN A 34 8.21 8.47 2.19
C GLN A 34 7.91 7.19 2.98
N GLU A 35 6.96 6.37 2.51
CA GLU A 35 6.68 5.07 3.12
C GLU A 35 7.79 4.08 2.81
N ILE A 36 8.32 4.09 1.60
CA ILE A 36 9.47 3.26 1.21
C ILE A 36 10.65 3.57 2.15
N ASP A 37 10.99 4.85 2.39
CA ASP A 37 12.02 5.23 3.35
C ASP A 37 11.71 4.71 4.75
N HIS A 38 10.50 4.94 5.22
CA HIS A 38 10.05 4.60 6.57
C HIS A 38 10.12 3.09 6.82
N PHE A 39 9.54 2.27 5.93
CA PHE A 39 9.40 0.84 6.15
C PHE A 39 10.63 0.05 5.68
N ILE A 40 11.33 0.48 4.62
CA ILE A 40 12.42 -0.32 4.05
C ILE A 40 13.79 0.22 4.46
N PHE A 41 13.98 1.54 4.46
CA PHE A 41 15.30 2.14 4.66
C PHE A 41 15.49 2.79 6.05
N GLY A 42 14.59 2.52 7.00
CA GLY A 42 14.69 3.04 8.37
C GLY A 42 14.61 4.57 8.47
N GLY A 43 14.04 5.23 7.45
CA GLY A 43 13.94 6.68 7.36
C GLY A 43 15.27 7.39 7.15
N GLN A 44 16.28 6.65 6.68
CA GLN A 44 17.68 7.07 6.57
C GLN A 44 18.25 6.81 5.17
N ARG A 45 17.42 6.63 4.14
CA ARG A 45 17.93 6.48 2.78
C ARG A 45 18.74 7.71 2.36
N ASP A 46 19.91 7.46 1.80
CA ASP A 46 20.66 8.47 1.04
C ASP A 46 19.97 8.72 -0.31
N TRP A 47 19.15 9.76 -0.37
CA TRP A 47 18.40 10.14 -1.57
C TRP A 47 19.26 10.83 -2.64
N SER A 48 20.56 11.06 -2.42
CA SER A 48 21.47 11.48 -3.49
C SER A 48 21.79 10.32 -4.44
N LYS A 49 21.65 9.07 -3.97
CA LYS A 49 21.90 7.87 -4.76
C LYS A 49 20.65 7.45 -5.56
N PRO A 50 20.83 6.97 -6.81
CA PRO A 50 19.72 6.46 -7.62
C PRO A 50 18.91 5.39 -6.88
N LEU A 51 17.58 5.47 -6.96
CA LEU A 51 16.67 4.40 -6.55
C LEU A 51 16.30 3.55 -7.77
N ARG A 52 16.69 2.28 -7.79
CA ARG A 52 16.27 1.30 -8.80
C ARG A 52 14.97 0.62 -8.37
N VAL A 53 13.92 0.79 -9.17
CA VAL A 53 12.57 0.30 -8.85
C VAL A 53 12.11 -0.71 -9.89
N LEU A 54 11.52 -1.82 -9.44
CA LEU A 54 10.67 -2.66 -10.28
C LEU A 54 9.21 -2.41 -9.92
N VAL A 55 8.39 -2.08 -10.91
CA VAL A 55 6.93 -2.11 -10.78
C VAL A 55 6.44 -3.41 -11.43
N ALA A 56 6.14 -4.40 -10.59
CA ALA A 56 5.83 -5.77 -10.99
C ALA A 56 4.31 -5.99 -11.10
N GLY A 57 3.81 -6.20 -12.32
CA GLY A 57 2.38 -6.20 -12.63
C GLY A 57 1.79 -4.79 -12.55
N GLY A 58 2.45 -3.84 -13.24
CA GLY A 58 2.18 -2.43 -13.04
C GLY A 58 0.82 -1.93 -13.55
N GLY A 59 0.04 -2.76 -14.22
CA GLY A 59 -1.32 -2.44 -14.69
C GLY A 59 -1.35 -1.15 -15.50
N THR A 60 -2.36 -0.32 -15.31
CA THR A 60 -2.44 0.99 -15.97
C THR A 60 -1.54 2.06 -15.34
N GLY A 61 -0.69 1.70 -14.38
CA GLY A 61 0.44 2.51 -13.92
C GLY A 61 0.18 3.42 -12.72
N ASP A 62 -0.80 3.15 -11.85
CA ASP A 62 -1.05 4.04 -10.69
C ASP A 62 0.19 4.21 -9.80
N GLY A 63 0.76 3.10 -9.32
CA GLY A 63 1.97 3.14 -8.50
C GLY A 63 3.19 3.67 -9.26
N LEU A 64 3.34 3.25 -10.52
CA LEU A 64 4.40 3.73 -11.43
C LEU A 64 4.39 5.26 -11.54
N ILE A 65 3.24 5.84 -11.88
CA ILE A 65 3.10 7.26 -12.17
C ILE A 65 3.26 8.08 -10.89
N GLN A 66 2.68 7.60 -9.77
CA GLN A 66 2.87 8.21 -8.46
C GLN A 66 4.35 8.30 -8.07
N LEU A 67 5.05 7.15 -8.07
CA LEU A 67 6.43 7.08 -7.64
C LEU A 67 7.31 7.96 -8.52
N ALA A 68 7.21 7.80 -9.84
CA ALA A 68 7.99 8.57 -10.80
C ALA A 68 7.76 10.08 -10.66
N ALA A 69 6.51 10.52 -10.51
CA ALA A 69 6.16 11.93 -10.35
C ALA A 69 6.72 12.53 -9.04
N ILE A 70 6.66 11.79 -7.93
CA ILE A 70 7.18 12.25 -6.64
C ILE A 70 8.71 12.31 -6.66
N MET A 71 9.37 11.31 -7.24
CA MET A 71 10.84 11.33 -7.41
C MET A 71 11.29 12.52 -8.26
N ALA A 72 10.58 12.80 -9.37
CA ALA A 72 10.82 13.98 -10.20
C ALA A 72 10.56 15.30 -9.46
N GLN A 73 9.47 15.38 -8.67
CA GLN A 73 9.13 16.55 -7.86
C GLN A 73 10.23 16.89 -6.85
N PHE A 74 10.78 15.89 -6.17
CA PHE A 74 11.89 16.06 -5.23
C PHE A 74 13.27 16.07 -5.89
N LYS A 75 13.34 15.97 -7.23
CA LYS A 75 14.56 15.94 -8.03
C LYS A 75 15.54 14.85 -7.55
N LYS A 76 15.02 13.68 -7.20
CA LYS A 76 15.83 12.53 -6.75
C LYS A 76 16.07 11.56 -7.92
N PRO A 77 17.30 11.07 -8.11
CA PRO A 77 17.60 10.12 -9.17
C PRO A 77 16.84 8.81 -8.95
N CYS A 78 16.19 8.31 -10.00
CA CYS A 78 15.39 7.10 -9.94
C CYS A 78 15.33 6.45 -11.32
N GLU A 79 15.49 5.13 -11.36
CA GLU A 79 15.36 4.32 -12.57
C GLU A 79 14.26 3.29 -12.31
N ILE A 80 13.24 3.27 -13.17
CA ILE A 80 12.08 2.40 -12.97
C ILE A 80 11.99 1.42 -14.12
N THR A 81 11.92 0.14 -13.81
CA THR A 81 11.50 -0.92 -14.75
C THR A 81 10.05 -1.27 -14.45
N TYR A 82 9.18 -1.13 -15.45
CA TYR A 82 7.80 -1.58 -15.41
C TYR A 82 7.69 -2.92 -16.13
N VAL A 83 6.98 -3.88 -15.54
CA VAL A 83 6.63 -5.14 -16.21
C VAL A 83 5.15 -5.46 -16.02
N ASP A 84 4.47 -5.84 -17.10
CA ASP A 84 3.08 -6.31 -17.08
C ASP A 84 2.80 -7.28 -18.23
N LEU A 85 1.86 -8.22 -18.02
CA LEU A 85 1.45 -9.20 -19.03
C LEU A 85 0.60 -8.58 -20.15
N SER A 86 -0.15 -7.52 -19.84
CA SER A 86 -1.10 -6.86 -20.74
C SER A 86 -0.44 -5.70 -21.49
N LYS A 87 -0.42 -5.81 -22.82
CA LYS A 87 0.00 -4.73 -23.72
C LYS A 87 -0.98 -3.56 -23.65
N ALA A 88 -2.28 -3.80 -23.47
CA ALA A 88 -3.27 -2.76 -23.32
C ALA A 88 -3.06 -1.93 -22.04
N SER A 89 -2.82 -2.57 -20.90
CA SER A 89 -2.49 -1.90 -19.63
C SER A 89 -1.22 -1.07 -19.75
N ARG A 90 -0.15 -1.67 -20.31
CA ARG A 90 1.13 -0.98 -20.57
C ARG A 90 0.94 0.26 -21.44
N LYS A 91 0.13 0.18 -22.51
CA LYS A 91 -0.14 1.32 -23.39
C LYS A 91 -0.79 2.50 -22.65
N VAL A 92 -1.68 2.21 -21.68
CA VAL A 92 -2.28 3.26 -20.83
C VAL A 92 -1.22 3.87 -19.90
N ALA A 93 -0.37 3.05 -19.28
CA ALA A 93 0.72 3.52 -18.42
C ALA A 93 1.73 4.40 -19.18
N GLU A 94 2.14 3.99 -20.39
CA GLU A 94 3.00 4.78 -21.28
C GLU A 94 2.38 6.15 -21.63
N ALA A 95 1.08 6.15 -21.96
CA ALA A 95 0.37 7.39 -22.28
C ALA A 95 0.30 8.33 -21.07
N ARG A 96 0.07 7.81 -19.86
CA ARG A 96 0.09 8.59 -18.61
C ARG A 96 1.47 9.18 -18.33
N ALA A 97 2.52 8.37 -18.47
CA ALA A 97 3.91 8.79 -18.27
C ALA A 97 4.27 9.93 -19.24
N LYS A 98 3.84 9.82 -20.50
CA LYS A 98 4.03 10.85 -21.53
C LYS A 98 3.38 12.19 -21.16
N VAL A 99 2.16 12.19 -20.64
CA VAL A 99 1.47 13.42 -20.22
C VAL A 99 2.25 14.16 -19.13
N ARG A 100 2.87 13.41 -18.21
CA ARG A 100 3.72 13.96 -17.14
C ARG A 100 5.18 14.21 -17.52
N LYS A 101 5.58 13.84 -18.74
CA LYS A 101 6.97 13.92 -19.23
C LYS A 101 7.95 13.12 -18.36
N LEU A 102 7.52 11.95 -17.88
CA LEU A 102 8.35 11.03 -17.12
C LEU A 102 9.20 10.20 -18.08
N SER A 103 10.52 10.34 -18.02
CA SER A 103 11.46 9.72 -18.97
C SER A 103 12.34 8.62 -18.36
N ASN A 104 12.25 8.40 -17.05
CA ASN A 104 13.09 7.47 -16.29
C ASN A 104 12.46 6.08 -16.15
N ILE A 105 11.68 5.65 -17.14
CA ILE A 105 10.90 4.41 -17.11
C ILE A 105 11.23 3.54 -18.32
N THR A 106 11.63 2.29 -18.05
CA THR A 106 11.76 1.23 -19.03
C THR A 106 10.52 0.34 -18.98
N PHE A 107 9.80 0.23 -20.10
CA PHE A 107 8.57 -0.56 -20.18
C PHE A 107 8.82 -1.94 -20.79
N VAL A 108 8.45 -2.99 -20.06
CA VAL A 108 8.56 -4.40 -20.48
C VAL A 108 7.16 -5.02 -20.51
N THR A 109 6.84 -5.75 -21.58
CA THR A 109 5.71 -6.69 -21.57
C THR A 109 6.26 -8.08 -21.26
N GLY A 110 5.85 -8.67 -20.14
CA GLY A 110 6.40 -9.93 -19.66
C GLY A 110 5.77 -10.40 -18.36
N SER A 111 6.23 -11.54 -17.86
CA SER A 111 5.81 -12.07 -16.56
C SER A 111 6.66 -11.47 -15.44
N LEU A 112 6.05 -11.19 -14.29
CA LEU A 112 6.82 -10.82 -13.09
C LEU A 112 7.73 -11.97 -12.60
N LEU A 113 7.43 -13.22 -12.99
CA LEU A 113 8.27 -14.37 -12.65
C LEU A 113 9.67 -14.26 -13.28
N ASP A 114 9.82 -13.45 -14.33
CA ASP A 114 11.11 -13.15 -14.95
C ASP A 114 11.85 -11.98 -14.28
N ALA A 115 11.35 -11.45 -13.15
CA ALA A 115 11.96 -10.32 -12.43
C ALA A 115 13.48 -10.46 -12.22
N PRO A 116 14.05 -11.63 -11.87
CA PRO A 116 15.50 -11.80 -11.71
C PRO A 116 16.31 -11.53 -12.98
N LYS A 117 15.69 -11.64 -14.16
CA LYS A 117 16.32 -11.36 -15.46
C LYS A 117 16.25 -9.88 -15.84
N LEU A 118 15.41 -9.09 -15.17
CA LEU A 118 15.20 -7.66 -15.45
C LEU A 118 16.21 -6.77 -14.71
N GLY A 119 16.90 -7.32 -13.70
CA GLY A 119 17.94 -6.64 -12.93
C GLY A 119 17.80 -6.86 -11.43
N GLU A 120 18.54 -6.05 -10.68
CA GLU A 120 18.45 -5.98 -9.22
C GLU A 120 17.83 -4.65 -8.81
N PHE A 121 16.90 -4.69 -7.85
CA PHE A 121 16.09 -3.53 -7.48
C PHE A 121 16.19 -3.21 -5.99
N ASP A 122 16.31 -1.93 -5.66
CA ASP A 122 16.30 -1.44 -4.27
C ASP A 122 14.87 -1.45 -3.71
N TYR A 123 13.87 -1.29 -4.59
CA TYR A 123 12.46 -1.34 -4.23
C TYR A 123 11.66 -2.08 -5.31
N ILE A 124 10.77 -2.97 -4.88
CA ILE A 124 9.81 -3.64 -5.75
C ILE A 124 8.41 -3.20 -5.32
N ASP A 125 7.64 -2.61 -6.24
CA ASP A 125 6.22 -2.32 -6.06
C ASP A 125 5.39 -3.42 -6.72
N CYS A 126 4.63 -4.18 -5.92
CA CYS A 126 3.76 -5.25 -6.40
C CYS A 126 2.37 -5.15 -5.76
N CYS A 127 1.56 -4.24 -6.30
CA CYS A 127 0.24 -3.89 -5.77
C CYS A 127 -0.87 -4.54 -6.61
N GLY A 128 -1.63 -5.48 -6.04
CA GLY A 128 -2.79 -6.04 -6.74
C GLY A 128 -2.48 -7.19 -7.69
N VAL A 129 -1.43 -7.98 -7.42
CA VAL A 129 -0.87 -8.90 -8.43
C VAL A 129 -0.64 -10.32 -7.91
N LEU A 130 0.10 -10.48 -6.81
CA LEU A 130 0.60 -11.79 -6.36
C LEU A 130 -0.51 -12.81 -6.08
N HIS A 131 -1.69 -12.34 -5.66
CA HIS A 131 -2.85 -13.18 -5.37
C HIS A 131 -3.63 -13.63 -6.61
N HIS A 132 -3.25 -13.16 -7.80
CA HIS A 132 -3.81 -13.60 -9.08
C HIS A 132 -2.92 -14.64 -9.79
N LEU A 133 -1.82 -15.06 -9.18
CA LEU A 133 -0.94 -16.07 -9.75
C LEU A 133 -1.48 -17.49 -9.51
N PRO A 134 -1.20 -18.46 -10.41
CA PRO A 134 -1.43 -19.89 -10.16
C PRO A 134 -0.73 -20.38 -8.91
N GLU A 135 0.57 -20.06 -8.82
CA GLU A 135 1.40 -20.40 -7.68
C GLU A 135 1.97 -19.09 -7.08
N PRO A 136 1.23 -18.42 -6.17
CA PRO A 136 1.66 -17.13 -5.63
C PRO A 136 3.05 -17.14 -4.98
N GLU A 137 3.43 -18.26 -4.35
CA GLU A 137 4.75 -18.40 -3.74
C GLU A 137 5.89 -18.29 -4.76
N GLU A 138 5.69 -18.75 -6.00
CA GLU A 138 6.69 -18.56 -7.07
C GLU A 138 6.88 -17.07 -7.38
N GLY A 139 5.78 -16.30 -7.37
CA GLY A 139 5.83 -14.84 -7.48
C GLY A 139 6.64 -14.20 -6.36
N PHE A 140 6.34 -14.54 -5.11
CA PHE A 140 7.09 -14.05 -3.96
C PHE A 140 8.59 -14.41 -4.04
N ARG A 141 8.93 -15.64 -4.46
CA ARG A 141 10.34 -16.08 -4.64
C ARG A 141 11.04 -15.36 -5.79
N ALA A 142 10.36 -15.14 -6.91
CA ALA A 142 10.92 -14.41 -8.05
C ALA A 142 11.26 -12.96 -7.68
N LEU A 143 10.34 -12.26 -6.98
CA LEU A 143 10.57 -10.90 -6.51
C LEU A 143 11.67 -10.86 -5.43
N HIS A 144 11.73 -11.86 -4.55
CA HIS A 144 12.79 -11.94 -3.52
C HIS A 144 14.17 -12.02 -4.16
N THR A 145 14.29 -12.84 -5.21
CA THR A 145 15.55 -13.06 -5.94
C THR A 145 16.00 -11.82 -6.70
N ALA A 146 15.06 -11.01 -7.22
CA ALA A 146 15.37 -9.76 -7.94
C ALA A 146 15.73 -8.59 -7.00
N LEU A 147 15.66 -8.77 -5.68
CA LEU A 147 15.86 -7.71 -4.72
C LEU A 147 17.36 -7.51 -4.41
N ALA A 148 17.83 -6.27 -4.54
CA ALA A 148 19.16 -5.88 -4.13
C ALA A 148 19.34 -6.02 -2.60
N PRO A 149 20.56 -6.21 -2.08
CA PRO A 149 20.84 -6.15 -0.65
C PRO A 149 20.36 -4.82 -0.05
N GLY A 150 19.70 -4.86 1.10
CA GLY A 150 19.09 -3.69 1.74
C GLY A 150 17.81 -3.19 1.06
N GLY A 151 17.30 -3.88 0.04
CA GLY A 151 16.03 -3.53 -0.63
C GLY A 151 14.78 -3.96 0.13
N GLY A 152 13.62 -3.70 -0.45
CA GLY A 152 12.33 -4.17 0.07
C GLY A 152 11.21 -4.23 -0.97
N LEU A 153 10.13 -4.91 -0.60
CA LEU A 153 8.90 -5.10 -1.36
C LEU A 153 7.78 -4.27 -0.75
N GLY A 154 7.11 -3.44 -1.55
CA GLY A 154 5.78 -2.93 -1.25
C GLY A 154 4.74 -3.85 -1.87
N PHE A 155 3.81 -4.36 -1.08
CA PHE A 155 2.80 -5.30 -1.54
C PHE A 155 1.37 -4.81 -1.26
N MET A 156 0.45 -5.25 -2.10
CA MET A 156 -0.99 -5.25 -1.78
C MET A 156 -1.62 -6.58 -2.22
N VAL A 157 -2.27 -7.26 -1.28
CA VAL A 157 -3.04 -8.48 -1.53
C VAL A 157 -4.44 -8.38 -0.94
N TYR A 158 -5.38 -9.17 -1.44
CA TYR A 158 -6.74 -9.15 -0.93
C TYR A 158 -6.87 -9.82 0.45
N ALA A 159 -7.65 -9.16 1.32
CA ALA A 159 -8.00 -9.68 2.64
C ALA A 159 -9.40 -10.34 2.57
N PRO A 160 -9.69 -11.39 3.36
CA PRO A 160 -10.92 -12.15 3.25
C PRO A 160 -12.15 -11.39 3.74
N TYR A 161 -12.07 -10.76 4.91
CA TYR A 161 -13.28 -10.41 5.68
C TYR A 161 -14.05 -9.22 5.09
N GLY A 162 -13.35 -8.15 4.69
CA GLY A 162 -13.96 -7.00 4.03
C GLY A 162 -14.50 -7.32 2.64
N ARG A 163 -14.13 -8.46 2.06
CA ARG A 163 -14.57 -8.94 0.73
C ARG A 163 -15.69 -9.98 0.83
N SER A 164 -16.42 -10.02 1.95
CA SER A 164 -17.56 -10.91 2.16
C SER A 164 -18.52 -10.93 0.95
N GLY A 165 -18.81 -12.13 0.46
CA GLY A 165 -19.68 -12.37 -0.70
C GLY A 165 -19.00 -12.29 -2.08
N VAL A 166 -17.75 -11.82 -2.19
CA VAL A 166 -17.02 -11.78 -3.48
C VAL A 166 -16.75 -13.19 -4.00
N TYR A 167 -16.08 -14.03 -3.21
CA TYR A 167 -15.61 -15.34 -3.64
C TYR A 167 -16.72 -16.31 -4.05
N PRO A 168 -17.84 -16.44 -3.30
CA PRO A 168 -18.97 -17.26 -3.76
C PRO A 168 -19.57 -16.79 -5.10
N LEU A 169 -19.58 -15.48 -5.37
CA LEU A 169 -20.05 -14.97 -6.67
C LEU A 169 -19.04 -15.22 -7.79
N GLN A 170 -17.74 -15.05 -7.52
CA GLN A 170 -16.70 -15.39 -8.50
C GLN A 170 -16.78 -16.88 -8.87
N GLU A 171 -16.98 -17.77 -7.90
CA GLU A 171 -17.16 -19.21 -8.14
C GLU A 171 -18.40 -19.49 -8.99
N ALA A 172 -19.56 -18.92 -8.62
CA ALA A 172 -20.80 -19.09 -9.38
C ALA A 172 -20.69 -18.53 -10.82
N PHE A 173 -20.10 -17.35 -10.99
CA PHE A 173 -19.87 -16.77 -12.31
C PHE A 173 -18.79 -17.51 -13.11
N GLY A 174 -17.79 -18.10 -12.44
CA GLY A 174 -16.82 -19.00 -13.07
C GLY A 174 -17.51 -20.23 -13.65
N ALA A 175 -18.36 -20.90 -12.86
CA ALA A 175 -19.10 -22.09 -13.27
C ALA A 175 -20.10 -21.81 -14.41
N LEU A 176 -20.77 -20.65 -14.40
CA LEU A 176 -21.80 -20.31 -15.40
C LEU A 176 -21.24 -19.66 -16.66
N LEU A 177 -20.20 -18.84 -16.53
CA LEU A 177 -19.77 -17.90 -17.57
C LEU A 177 -18.29 -18.06 -17.99
N GLY A 178 -17.53 -18.97 -17.37
CA GLY A 178 -16.06 -19.05 -17.49
C GLY A 178 -15.52 -19.37 -18.89
N ASP A 179 -16.35 -19.94 -19.76
CA ASP A 179 -16.01 -20.23 -21.16
C ASP A 179 -16.51 -19.18 -22.15
N LEU A 180 -17.23 -18.15 -21.66
CA LEU A 180 -17.68 -17.05 -22.50
C LEU A 180 -16.56 -16.03 -22.75
N PRO A 181 -16.54 -15.39 -23.94
CA PRO A 181 -15.66 -14.26 -24.19
C PRO A 181 -15.88 -13.12 -23.17
N PRO A 182 -14.85 -12.32 -22.84
CA PRO A 182 -14.94 -11.31 -21.77
C PRO A 182 -16.16 -10.38 -21.83
N LYS A 183 -16.52 -9.90 -23.03
CA LYS A 183 -17.68 -9.00 -23.21
C LYS A 183 -19.02 -9.67 -22.88
N GLU A 184 -19.20 -10.91 -23.31
CA GLU A 184 -20.43 -11.66 -23.03
C GLU A 184 -20.50 -12.07 -21.55
N ARG A 185 -19.37 -12.44 -20.95
CA ARG A 185 -19.26 -12.70 -19.51
C ARG A 185 -19.64 -11.47 -18.69
N LEU A 186 -19.17 -10.28 -19.07
CA LEU A 186 -19.56 -9.03 -18.40
C LEU A 186 -21.05 -8.76 -18.50
N LYS A 187 -21.61 -8.84 -19.72
CA LYS A 187 -23.02 -8.58 -19.99
C LYS A 187 -23.94 -9.52 -19.19
N GLN A 188 -23.64 -10.82 -19.23
CA GLN A 188 -24.43 -11.82 -18.50
C GLN A 188 -24.22 -11.72 -16.99
N GLY A 189 -22.99 -11.48 -16.53
CA GLY A 189 -22.67 -11.28 -15.11
C GLY A 189 -23.44 -10.12 -14.49
N LYS A 190 -23.52 -8.97 -15.17
CA LYS A 190 -24.34 -7.83 -14.74
C LYS A 190 -25.82 -8.19 -14.63
N ARG A 191 -26.38 -8.87 -15.63
CA ARG A 191 -27.78 -9.32 -15.62
C ARG A 191 -28.08 -10.26 -14.46
N ILE A 192 -27.21 -11.24 -14.20
CA ILE A 192 -27.39 -12.17 -13.08
C ILE A 192 -27.25 -11.43 -11.74
N PHE A 193 -26.27 -10.53 -11.64
CA PHE A 193 -26.05 -9.71 -10.45
C PHE A 193 -27.28 -8.88 -10.07
N GLU A 194 -27.95 -8.26 -11.05
CA GLU A 194 -29.19 -7.51 -10.84
C GLU A 194 -30.29 -8.39 -10.21
N ALA A 195 -30.41 -9.63 -10.68
CA ALA A 195 -31.40 -10.60 -10.21
C ALA A 195 -31.11 -11.22 -8.83
N LEU A 196 -29.92 -11.01 -8.25
CA LEU A 196 -29.60 -11.54 -6.92
C LEU A 196 -30.52 -10.95 -5.83
N PRO A 197 -30.87 -11.70 -4.78
CA PRO A 197 -31.63 -11.18 -3.64
C PRO A 197 -30.94 -9.98 -2.98
N GLU A 198 -31.70 -9.00 -2.49
CA GLU A 198 -31.13 -7.82 -1.80
C GLU A 198 -30.25 -8.21 -0.60
N GLY A 199 -30.66 -9.25 0.15
CA GLY A 199 -29.91 -9.79 1.29
C GLY A 199 -28.71 -10.67 0.93
N HIS A 200 -28.35 -10.80 -0.35
CA HIS A 200 -27.15 -11.55 -0.75
C HIS A 200 -25.90 -10.94 -0.06
N PRO A 201 -24.98 -11.72 0.53
CA PRO A 201 -23.86 -11.20 1.31
C PRO A 201 -23.05 -10.11 0.59
N PHE A 202 -22.80 -10.27 -0.71
CA PHE A 202 -22.14 -9.23 -1.51
C PHE A 202 -22.98 -7.95 -1.67
N LYS A 203 -24.30 -8.04 -1.89
CA LYS A 203 -25.16 -6.85 -2.05
C LYS A 203 -25.27 -6.06 -0.73
N ALA A 204 -25.21 -6.76 0.40
CA ALA A 204 -25.16 -6.17 1.74
C ALA A 204 -23.76 -5.62 2.12
N ASN A 205 -22.71 -5.94 1.35
CA ASN A 205 -21.35 -5.52 1.65
C ASN A 205 -21.10 -4.07 1.21
N ILE A 206 -20.85 -3.19 2.18
CA ILE A 206 -20.56 -1.77 1.95
C ILE A 206 -19.07 -1.46 1.75
N ASN A 207 -18.17 -2.43 1.95
CA ASN A 207 -16.72 -2.21 1.96
C ASN A 207 -16.11 -2.20 0.55
N VAL A 208 -16.76 -2.87 -0.42
CA VAL A 208 -16.29 -3.00 -1.82
C VAL A 208 -17.23 -2.27 -2.79
N HIS A 209 -16.66 -1.53 -3.74
CA HIS A 209 -17.44 -0.64 -4.62
C HIS A 209 -16.95 -0.61 -6.07
N ASP A 210 -15.89 -1.32 -6.42
CA ASP A 210 -15.27 -1.35 -7.76
C ASP A 210 -16.29 -1.71 -8.85
N HIS A 211 -17.20 -2.64 -8.55
CA HIS A 211 -18.28 -3.05 -9.45
C HIS A 211 -19.25 -1.93 -9.84
N LYS A 212 -19.30 -0.84 -9.07
CA LYS A 212 -20.10 0.36 -9.38
C LYS A 212 -19.29 1.43 -10.08
N ALA A 213 -17.95 1.38 -9.99
CA ALA A 213 -17.07 2.41 -10.50
C ALA A 213 -16.90 2.31 -12.03
N SER A 214 -16.78 1.11 -12.57
CA SER A 214 -16.74 0.90 -14.02
C SER A 214 -16.96 -0.54 -14.47
N GLU A 215 -17.00 -0.75 -15.78
CA GLU A 215 -17.04 -2.11 -16.38
C GLU A 215 -15.80 -2.92 -16.03
N ALA A 216 -14.61 -2.30 -16.09
CA ALA A 216 -13.37 -2.94 -15.68
C ALA A 216 -13.39 -3.29 -14.19
N GLY A 217 -13.92 -2.40 -13.33
CA GLY A 217 -14.06 -2.68 -11.90
C GLY A 217 -15.08 -3.78 -11.58
N PHE A 218 -16.18 -3.90 -12.34
CA PHE A 218 -17.10 -5.04 -12.21
C PHE A 218 -16.41 -6.34 -12.61
N TYR A 219 -15.70 -6.33 -13.74
CA TYR A 219 -15.01 -7.52 -14.21
C TYR A 219 -13.93 -7.98 -13.22
N ASP A 220 -13.07 -7.06 -12.80
CA ASP A 220 -11.95 -7.32 -11.90
C ASP A 220 -12.44 -7.82 -10.52
N LEU A 221 -13.53 -7.25 -9.98
CA LEU A 221 -14.04 -7.66 -8.67
C LEU A 221 -14.83 -8.98 -8.70
N LEU A 222 -15.72 -9.16 -9.68
CA LEU A 222 -16.73 -10.24 -9.65
C LEU A 222 -16.52 -11.33 -10.70
N LEU A 223 -15.85 -11.01 -11.81
CA LEU A 223 -15.63 -11.94 -12.92
C LEU A 223 -14.16 -12.37 -13.01
N HIS A 224 -13.36 -12.10 -11.98
CA HIS A 224 -11.98 -12.52 -11.95
C HIS A 224 -11.86 -14.03 -12.14
N THR A 225 -10.94 -14.49 -12.98
CA THR A 225 -10.72 -15.92 -13.25
C THR A 225 -9.82 -16.58 -12.22
N GLN A 226 -8.99 -15.77 -11.57
CA GLN A 226 -7.97 -16.24 -10.65
C GLN A 226 -7.74 -15.26 -9.50
N ASP A 227 -8.44 -15.43 -8.39
CA ASP A 227 -8.39 -14.54 -7.23
C ASP A 227 -8.33 -15.40 -5.96
N ARG A 228 -7.42 -15.05 -5.05
CA ARG A 228 -7.27 -15.66 -3.74
C ARG A 228 -7.10 -14.58 -2.67
N PHE A 229 -7.73 -14.75 -1.52
CA PHE A 229 -7.43 -13.92 -0.36
C PHE A 229 -6.23 -14.47 0.43
N TYR A 230 -5.64 -13.61 1.24
CA TYR A 230 -4.77 -13.96 2.35
C TYR A 230 -5.38 -13.40 3.62
N ASP A 231 -5.62 -14.24 4.62
CA ASP A 231 -5.67 -13.71 5.99
C ASP A 231 -4.24 -13.42 6.49
N VAL A 232 -4.12 -12.71 7.62
CA VAL A 232 -2.81 -12.35 8.19
C VAL A 232 -1.94 -13.59 8.45
N ALA A 233 -2.50 -14.68 8.94
CA ALA A 233 -1.73 -15.88 9.27
C ALA A 233 -1.17 -16.55 8.00
N GLN A 234 -2.00 -16.69 6.97
CA GLN A 234 -1.63 -17.22 5.66
C GLN A 234 -0.56 -16.34 4.98
N LEU A 235 -0.70 -15.02 5.08
CA LEU A 235 0.31 -14.10 4.54
C LEU A 235 1.66 -14.28 5.24
N MET A 236 1.67 -14.38 6.58
CA MET A 236 2.91 -14.58 7.33
C MET A 236 3.55 -15.95 7.08
N GLN A 237 2.75 -17.00 6.91
CA GLN A 237 3.24 -18.33 6.48
C GLN A 237 3.88 -18.27 5.10
N THR A 238 3.24 -17.58 4.15
CA THR A 238 3.77 -17.37 2.80
C THR A 238 5.11 -16.63 2.85
N PHE A 239 5.18 -15.56 3.64
CA PHE A 239 6.43 -14.80 3.83
C PHE A 239 7.55 -15.69 4.39
N ALA A 240 7.27 -16.45 5.45
CA ALA A 240 8.24 -17.38 6.02
C ALA A 240 8.73 -18.42 5.00
N ALA A 241 7.83 -18.99 4.19
CA ALA A 241 8.15 -19.99 3.18
C ALA A 241 8.92 -19.43 1.96
N THR A 242 8.91 -18.12 1.77
CA THR A 242 9.47 -17.46 0.58
C THR A 242 10.60 -16.48 0.89
N GLY A 243 11.07 -16.45 2.15
CA GLY A 243 12.23 -15.66 2.58
C GLY A 243 11.91 -14.20 2.92
N TRP A 244 10.65 -13.84 3.13
CA TRP A 244 10.26 -12.48 3.48
C TRP A 244 10.04 -12.29 4.98
N HIS A 245 10.31 -11.08 5.46
CA HIS A 245 9.92 -10.58 6.76
C HIS A 245 9.04 -9.35 6.58
N LEU A 246 7.88 -9.31 7.25
CA LEU A 246 7.00 -8.14 7.25
C LEU A 246 7.68 -7.00 8.00
N SER A 247 7.97 -5.89 7.32
CA SER A 247 8.40 -4.64 7.96
C SER A 247 7.23 -3.94 8.64
N GLY A 248 6.07 -3.92 7.99
CA GLY A 248 4.83 -3.44 8.60
C GLY A 248 3.70 -3.23 7.61
N PHE A 249 2.47 -3.25 8.11
CA PHE A 249 1.31 -2.76 7.37
C PHE A 249 1.28 -1.23 7.37
N VAL A 250 0.74 -0.65 6.30
CA VAL A 250 0.63 0.82 6.14
C VAL A 250 -0.22 1.44 7.25
N THR A 251 -1.31 0.75 7.63
CA THR A 251 -2.23 1.19 8.69
C THR A 251 -2.28 0.14 9.79
N GLN A 252 -1.27 0.17 10.66
CA GLN A 252 -1.10 -0.82 11.74
C GLN A 252 -2.29 -0.85 12.70
N ALA A 253 -3.00 0.26 12.88
CA ALA A 253 -4.20 0.37 13.72
C ALA A 253 -5.33 -0.58 13.28
N LEU A 254 -5.36 -1.03 12.02
CA LEU A 254 -6.34 -2.03 11.57
C LEU A 254 -6.08 -3.42 12.19
N TYR A 255 -4.84 -3.69 12.63
CA TYR A 255 -4.37 -4.97 13.15
C TYR A 255 -4.03 -4.92 14.64
N ASP A 256 -4.35 -3.81 15.33
CA ASP A 256 -4.09 -3.66 16.76
C ASP A 256 -5.26 -4.21 17.59
N LEU A 257 -5.07 -5.41 18.14
CA LEU A 257 -6.05 -6.10 18.97
C LEU A 257 -6.50 -5.26 20.17
N SER A 258 -5.60 -4.46 20.76
CA SER A 258 -5.88 -3.68 21.98
C SER A 258 -7.01 -2.66 21.81
N ARG A 259 -7.34 -2.32 20.56
CA ARG A 259 -8.44 -1.42 20.20
C ARG A 259 -9.82 -2.04 20.39
N VAL A 260 -9.90 -3.37 20.38
CA VAL A 260 -11.16 -4.12 20.49
C VAL A 260 -11.18 -4.99 21.74
N ALA A 261 -10.06 -5.62 22.10
CA ALA A 261 -9.95 -6.51 23.24
C ALA A 261 -8.57 -6.44 23.90
N LYS A 262 -8.50 -6.71 25.21
CA LYS A 262 -7.21 -6.85 25.88
C LYS A 262 -6.46 -8.05 25.32
N ARG A 263 -5.23 -7.85 24.84
CA ARG A 263 -4.34 -8.94 24.41
C ARG A 263 -4.01 -9.85 25.60
N PRO A 264 -4.26 -11.17 25.50
CA PRO A 264 -3.83 -12.14 26.50
C PRO A 264 -2.31 -12.15 26.68
N GLU A 265 -1.86 -12.45 27.90
CA GLU A 265 -0.44 -12.62 28.19
C GLU A 265 0.13 -13.80 27.39
N GLY A 266 1.32 -13.64 26.82
CA GLY A 266 1.99 -14.68 26.02
C GLY A 266 1.51 -14.84 24.57
N MET A 267 0.40 -14.20 24.16
CA MET A 267 -0.06 -14.21 22.77
C MET A 267 0.99 -13.57 21.85
N GLY A 268 1.33 -14.19 20.72
CA GLY A 268 2.30 -13.66 19.75
C GLY A 268 1.75 -12.51 18.90
N ASP A 269 2.63 -11.72 18.27
CA ASP A 269 2.22 -10.55 17.48
C ASP A 269 1.36 -10.93 16.26
N VAL A 270 1.76 -11.98 15.52
CA VAL A 270 1.01 -12.46 14.36
C VAL A 270 -0.37 -12.97 14.76
N GLU A 271 -0.47 -13.68 15.88
CA GLU A 271 -1.74 -14.17 16.41
C GLU A 271 -2.66 -13.00 16.82
N ALA A 272 -2.11 -12.00 17.51
CA ALA A 272 -2.85 -10.80 17.87
C ALA A 272 -3.36 -10.03 16.64
N MET A 273 -2.52 -9.87 15.60
CA MET A 273 -2.91 -9.24 14.35
C MET A 273 -4.01 -10.01 13.62
N ALA A 274 -3.92 -11.35 13.55
CA ALA A 274 -4.94 -12.18 12.92
C ALA A 274 -6.29 -12.16 13.67
N LEU A 275 -6.26 -12.09 15.01
CA LEU A 275 -7.48 -11.90 15.81
C LEU A 275 -8.07 -10.50 15.60
N ALA A 276 -7.23 -9.46 15.56
CA ALA A 276 -7.69 -8.11 15.28
C ALA A 276 -8.32 -8.01 13.89
N GLU A 277 -7.73 -8.65 12.89
CA GLU A 277 -8.25 -8.71 11.52
C GLU A 277 -9.67 -9.30 11.48
N LYS A 278 -9.87 -10.44 12.17
CA LYS A 278 -11.16 -11.12 12.29
C LYS A 278 -12.21 -10.27 13.01
N LEU A 279 -11.83 -9.64 14.13
CA LEU A 279 -12.72 -8.80 14.93
C LEU A 279 -13.08 -7.49 14.22
N ASN A 280 -12.16 -6.94 13.43
CA ASN A 280 -12.40 -5.76 12.61
C ASN A 280 -13.36 -6.10 11.46
N GLY A 281 -13.07 -7.15 10.70
CA GLY A 281 -13.98 -7.69 9.69
C GLY A 281 -14.21 -6.84 8.44
N THR A 282 -13.72 -5.60 8.38
CA THR A 282 -13.93 -4.69 7.23
C THR A 282 -12.70 -4.54 6.33
N ILE A 283 -11.55 -5.10 6.72
CA ILE A 283 -10.31 -5.02 5.95
C ILE A 283 -10.50 -5.76 4.62
N LYS A 284 -10.44 -5.01 3.51
CA LYS A 284 -10.63 -5.55 2.15
C LYS A 284 -9.31 -5.86 1.42
N VAL A 285 -8.23 -5.23 1.83
CA VAL A 285 -6.88 -5.45 1.28
C VAL A 285 -5.84 -5.32 2.39
N HIS A 286 -4.79 -6.10 2.30
CA HIS A 286 -3.56 -5.95 3.06
C HIS A 286 -2.57 -5.16 2.22
N THR A 287 -2.23 -3.96 2.64
CA THR A 287 -1.14 -3.16 2.05
C THR A 287 -0.03 -2.98 3.07
N GLY A 288 1.20 -3.31 2.68
CA GLY A 288 2.34 -3.27 3.58
C GLY A 288 3.67 -3.35 2.85
N TYR A 289 4.72 -3.49 3.65
CA TYR A 289 6.10 -3.59 3.19
C TYR A 289 6.79 -4.79 3.81
N ALA A 290 7.68 -5.43 3.05
CA ALA A 290 8.48 -6.55 3.47
C ALA A 290 9.95 -6.38 3.05
N VAL A 291 10.84 -7.03 3.76
CA VAL A 291 12.29 -7.09 3.49
C VAL A 291 12.74 -8.55 3.48
N LYS A 292 13.96 -8.82 3.02
CA LYS A 292 14.54 -10.17 3.13
C LYS A 292 14.61 -10.59 4.60
N ALA A 293 14.26 -11.85 4.90
CA ALA A 293 14.22 -12.35 6.27
C ALA A 293 15.60 -12.33 6.94
N GLU A 294 16.67 -12.60 6.18
CA GLU A 294 18.05 -12.52 6.66
C GLU A 294 18.53 -11.08 6.93
N GLU A 295 17.82 -10.07 6.41
CA GLU A 295 18.07 -8.64 6.64
C GLU A 295 16.93 -7.99 7.44
N ALA A 296 16.17 -8.80 8.19
CA ALA A 296 14.98 -8.35 8.92
C ALA A 296 15.30 -7.14 9.80
N ARG A 297 14.52 -6.09 9.59
CA ARG A 297 14.63 -4.81 10.30
C ARG A 297 13.25 -4.21 10.45
N GLY A 298 13.00 -3.60 11.60
CA GLY A 298 11.76 -2.86 11.83
C GLY A 298 11.70 -1.56 11.04
N SER A 299 10.50 -0.99 10.92
CA SER A 299 10.33 0.34 10.35
C SER A 299 10.98 1.43 11.20
N ALA A 300 11.21 2.58 10.57
CA ALA A 300 11.74 3.77 11.19
C ALA A 300 10.92 4.19 12.41
N ASN A 301 11.59 4.60 13.49
CA ASN A 301 10.94 5.08 14.70
C ASN A 301 11.77 6.17 15.39
N GLY A 302 11.14 6.91 16.29
CA GLY A 302 11.68 8.08 16.94
C GLY A 302 12.75 7.80 17.99
N ARG A 303 13.08 6.52 18.28
CA ARG A 303 14.26 6.18 19.09
C ARG A 303 15.55 6.62 18.38
N ASN A 304 15.59 6.53 17.05
CA ASN A 304 16.63 7.15 16.25
C ASN A 304 16.30 8.65 16.06
N ARG A 305 16.95 9.54 16.80
CA ARG A 305 16.65 10.98 16.71
C ARG A 305 17.16 11.67 15.43
N ALA A 306 17.91 10.97 14.59
CA ALA A 306 18.37 11.48 13.30
C ALA A 306 17.30 11.38 12.18
N VAL A 307 16.18 10.71 12.44
CA VAL A 307 15.08 10.57 11.45
C VAL A 307 14.32 11.88 11.27
N VAL A 308 13.79 12.09 10.06
CA VAL A 308 13.02 13.27 9.67
C VAL A 308 11.53 12.92 9.63
N PRO A 309 10.69 13.39 10.58
CA PRO A 309 9.26 13.13 10.54
C PRO A 309 8.56 13.85 9.39
N VAL A 310 7.58 13.17 8.81
CA VAL A 310 6.69 13.67 7.76
C VAL A 310 5.25 13.31 8.12
N LEU A 311 4.33 14.27 7.99
CA LEU A 311 2.90 14.01 8.16
C LEU A 311 2.24 13.72 6.81
N LYS A 312 1.47 12.62 6.74
CA LYS A 312 0.68 12.20 5.59
C LYS A 312 -0.77 12.65 5.77
N GLY A 313 -1.35 13.29 4.75
CA GLY A 313 -2.78 13.65 4.71
C GLY A 313 -3.20 14.81 5.61
N VAL A 314 -2.30 15.40 6.40
CA VAL A 314 -2.61 16.54 7.28
C VAL A 314 -1.45 17.54 7.34
N ARG A 315 -1.77 18.84 7.39
CA ARG A 315 -0.77 19.89 7.57
C ARG A 315 -0.38 20.01 9.04
N ALA A 316 0.93 20.02 9.32
CA ALA A 316 1.51 20.15 10.64
C ALA A 316 0.89 21.30 11.48
N GLN A 317 0.77 22.49 10.89
CA GLN A 317 0.21 23.66 11.59
C GLN A 317 -1.27 23.49 11.97
N GLN A 318 -2.09 22.89 11.10
CA GLN A 318 -3.49 22.63 11.40
C GLN A 318 -3.64 21.60 12.51
N LEU A 319 -2.85 20.52 12.45
CA LEU A 319 -2.85 19.49 13.48
C LEU A 319 -2.40 20.07 14.83
N ALA A 320 -1.29 20.81 14.84
CA ALA A 320 -0.76 21.44 16.04
C ALA A 320 -1.77 22.39 16.69
N GLN A 321 -2.48 23.20 15.90
CA GLN A 321 -3.52 24.10 16.42
C GLN A 321 -4.68 23.33 17.08
N ALA A 322 -5.12 22.23 16.46
CA ALA A 322 -6.15 21.36 17.04
C ALA A 322 -5.67 20.74 18.36
N VAL A 323 -4.45 20.22 18.41
CA VAL A 323 -3.84 19.64 19.61
C VAL A 323 -3.69 20.69 20.72
N ALA A 324 -3.25 21.92 20.41
CA ALA A 324 -3.11 23.00 21.39
C ALA A 324 -4.46 23.37 22.04
N GLN A 325 -5.55 23.30 21.27
CA GLN A 325 -6.91 23.52 21.75
C GLN A 325 -7.47 22.31 22.54
N GLY A 326 -6.76 21.19 22.59
CA GLY A 326 -7.24 19.94 23.18
C GLY A 326 -8.39 19.31 22.39
N LYS A 327 -8.49 19.61 21.09
CA LYS A 327 -9.55 19.07 20.24
C LYS A 327 -9.30 17.59 19.98
N PRO A 328 -10.33 16.73 20.11
CA PRO A 328 -10.26 15.37 19.63
C PRO A 328 -10.07 15.35 18.11
N LEU A 329 -9.32 14.36 17.62
CA LEU A 329 -8.98 14.21 16.21
C LEU A 329 -9.75 13.00 15.65
N PRO A 330 -10.90 13.21 14.99
CA PRO A 330 -11.65 12.12 14.40
C PRO A 330 -10.86 11.47 13.26
N MET A 331 -10.87 10.15 13.23
CA MET A 331 -10.24 9.30 12.24
C MET A 331 -11.28 8.37 11.64
N ASP A 332 -11.24 8.23 10.32
CA ASP A 332 -12.01 7.26 9.55
C ASP A 332 -11.07 6.65 8.50
N MET A 333 -10.75 5.38 8.66
CA MET A 333 -9.94 4.62 7.70
C MET A 333 -10.54 3.23 7.52
N ASP A 334 -10.96 2.90 6.29
CA ASP A 334 -11.50 1.59 5.91
C ASP A 334 -12.60 1.06 6.85
N GLY A 335 -13.51 1.96 7.25
CA GLY A 335 -14.63 1.66 8.14
C GLY A 335 -14.29 1.67 9.62
N LEU A 336 -13.00 1.75 9.98
CA LEU A 336 -12.57 1.91 11.35
C LEU A 336 -12.62 3.39 11.75
N LYS A 337 -13.58 3.70 12.63
CA LYS A 337 -13.69 5.03 13.25
C LYS A 337 -12.94 5.07 14.57
N ALA A 338 -12.22 6.16 14.80
CA ALA A 338 -11.59 6.42 16.09
C ALA A 338 -11.55 7.92 16.37
N THR A 339 -11.32 8.25 17.63
CA THR A 339 -11.06 9.61 18.05
C THR A 339 -9.72 9.62 18.76
N LEU A 340 -8.72 10.22 18.11
CA LEU A 340 -7.38 10.33 18.68
C LEU A 340 -7.30 11.56 19.58
N SER A 341 -6.44 11.47 20.60
CA SER A 341 -6.15 12.59 21.47
C SER A 341 -4.65 12.65 21.73
N LEU A 342 -4.12 13.87 21.74
CA LEU A 342 -2.72 14.16 21.99
C LEU A 342 -2.63 15.21 23.10
N PRO A 343 -1.62 15.12 23.99
CA PRO A 343 -1.46 16.12 25.03
C PRO A 343 -1.15 17.49 24.41
N LYS A 344 -1.69 18.57 24.99
CA LYS A 344 -1.44 19.95 24.50
C LYS A 344 0.05 20.28 24.38
N SER A 345 0.88 19.70 25.26
CA SER A 345 2.34 19.83 25.25
C SER A 345 3.01 19.28 23.97
N ALA A 346 2.33 18.45 23.18
CA ALA A 346 2.84 17.96 21.90
C ALA A 346 2.69 18.98 20.76
N ALA A 347 1.82 20.00 20.90
CA ALA A 347 1.52 20.94 19.82
C ALA A 347 2.76 21.67 19.26
N PRO A 348 3.71 22.19 20.08
CA PRO A 348 4.92 22.82 19.55
C PRO A 348 5.80 21.84 18.76
N LEU A 349 5.87 20.57 19.17
CA LEU A 349 6.63 19.53 18.48
C LEU A 349 6.03 19.25 17.09
N ILE A 350 4.70 19.09 17.04
CA ILE A 350 3.96 18.87 15.80
C ILE A 350 4.10 20.07 14.86
N ALA A 351 4.00 21.29 15.37
CA ALA A 351 4.15 22.52 14.59
C ALA A 351 5.53 22.64 13.93
N ALA A 352 6.56 22.06 14.54
CA ALA A 352 7.92 22.08 14.02
C ALA A 352 8.19 21.04 12.91
N ILE A 353 7.27 20.11 12.65
CA ILE A 353 7.36 19.13 11.55
C ILE A 353 7.21 19.86 10.21
N ASN A 354 8.26 19.82 9.41
CA ASN A 354 8.29 20.42 8.07
C ASN A 354 8.85 19.48 6.99
N GLY A 355 9.11 18.22 7.33
CA GLY A 355 9.69 17.23 6.42
C GLY A 355 11.16 17.45 6.08
N GLN A 356 11.84 18.38 6.76
CA GLN A 356 13.28 18.61 6.62
C GLN A 356 14.03 18.42 7.94
N ARG A 357 13.43 18.86 9.05
CA ARG A 357 14.03 18.77 10.38
C ARG A 357 14.00 17.34 10.90
N ASN A 358 15.11 16.86 11.43
CA ASN A 358 15.14 15.64 12.22
C ASN A 358 14.64 15.89 13.66
N LEU A 359 14.48 14.83 14.44
CA LEU A 359 13.95 14.94 15.81
C LEU A 359 14.85 15.77 16.74
N ASN A 360 16.17 15.74 16.56
CA ASN A 360 17.07 16.61 17.32
C ASN A 360 16.81 18.09 17.01
N GLU A 361 16.67 18.43 15.73
CA GLU A 361 16.39 19.80 15.27
C GLU A 361 14.99 20.27 15.73
N ILE A 362 14.00 19.38 15.79
CA ILE A 362 12.67 19.68 16.35
C ILE A 362 12.75 19.92 17.86
N ALA A 363 13.51 19.11 18.59
CA ALA A 363 13.71 19.30 20.04
C ALA A 363 14.31 20.68 20.31
N SER A 364 15.38 21.06 19.58
CA SER A 364 15.99 22.39 19.68
C SER A 364 15.03 23.52 19.30
N ALA A 365 14.31 23.38 18.19
CA ALA A 365 13.39 24.42 17.71
C ALA A 365 12.17 24.63 18.62
N SER A 366 11.77 23.61 19.36
CA SER A 366 10.64 23.69 20.31
C SER A 366 11.06 24.13 21.72
N GLY A 367 12.35 24.27 22.00
CA GLY A 367 12.86 24.60 23.33
C GLY A 367 12.60 23.51 24.38
N SER A 368 12.33 22.27 23.96
CA SER A 368 12.03 21.17 24.88
C SER A 368 13.30 20.54 25.42
N ASP A 369 13.36 20.26 26.72
CA ASP A 369 14.44 19.45 27.28
C ASP A 369 14.38 17.99 26.74
N PRO A 370 15.50 17.24 26.73
CA PRO A 370 15.55 15.92 26.12
C PRO A 370 14.58 14.88 26.69
N ILE A 371 14.22 14.98 27.98
CA ILE A 371 13.32 14.03 28.66
C ILE A 371 11.88 14.34 28.28
N SER A 372 11.47 15.61 28.42
CA SER A 372 10.12 16.06 28.04
C SER A 372 9.86 15.88 26.55
N PHE A 373 10.87 16.10 25.71
CA PHE A 373 10.79 15.83 24.28
C PHE A 373 10.49 14.34 24.03
N GLY A 374 11.29 13.43 24.59
CA GLY A 374 11.11 11.99 24.39
C GLY A 374 9.73 11.50 24.84
N ALA A 375 9.27 11.95 26.00
CA ALA A 375 7.96 11.57 26.54
C ALA A 375 6.79 12.08 25.69
N ASN A 376 6.85 13.32 25.19
CA ASN A 376 5.80 13.87 24.32
C ASN A 376 5.87 13.28 22.91
N TRP A 377 7.06 13.13 22.35
CA TRP A 377 7.24 12.57 21.01
C TRP A 377 6.78 11.12 20.93
N SER A 378 7.07 10.30 21.95
CA SER A 378 6.58 8.91 22.01
C SER A 378 5.04 8.84 21.95
N LYS A 379 4.34 9.80 22.56
CA LYS A 379 2.87 9.90 22.48
C LYS A 379 2.41 10.31 21.08
N VAL A 380 3.10 11.27 20.45
CA VAL A 380 2.84 11.68 19.06
C VAL A 380 3.01 10.50 18.12
N GLU A 381 4.13 9.79 18.24
CA GLU A 381 4.44 8.63 17.42
C GLU A 381 3.42 7.51 17.59
N ASN A 382 3.17 7.05 18.83
CA ASN A 382 2.24 5.96 19.09
C ASN A 382 0.83 6.25 18.54
N VAL A 383 0.39 7.51 18.60
CA VAL A 383 -0.94 7.92 18.14
C VAL A 383 -0.98 8.10 16.63
N LEU A 384 0.02 8.73 15.99
CA LEU A 384 -0.05 9.08 14.57
C LEU A 384 0.54 7.99 13.65
N ALA A 385 1.60 7.30 14.06
CA ALA A 385 2.27 6.30 13.23
C ALA A 385 1.39 5.07 13.02
N GLY A 386 0.66 4.62 14.05
CA GLY A 386 -0.27 3.48 13.93
C GLY A 386 -1.36 3.70 12.88
N TRP A 387 -1.74 4.95 12.62
CA TRP A 387 -2.72 5.33 11.59
C TRP A 387 -2.09 5.69 10.24
N GLY A 388 -0.78 5.48 10.07
CA GLY A 388 -0.05 5.86 8.86
C GLY A 388 0.00 7.37 8.62
N LEU A 389 -0.26 8.20 9.63
CA LEU A 389 -0.24 9.66 9.53
C LEU A 389 1.15 10.25 9.77
N LEU A 390 2.00 9.57 10.55
CA LEU A 390 3.39 9.95 10.78
C LEU A 390 4.30 8.91 10.14
N LEU A 391 5.15 9.38 9.24
CA LEU A 391 6.22 8.61 8.62
C LEU A 391 7.56 9.28 8.93
N TYR A 392 8.65 8.57 8.61
CA TYR A 392 10.00 9.11 8.71
C TYR A 392 10.69 8.99 7.36
N SER A 393 11.07 10.11 6.77
CA SER A 393 11.75 10.11 5.48
C SER A 393 12.58 11.37 5.27
N GLY A 394 13.81 11.18 4.80
CA GLY A 394 14.72 12.24 4.42
C GLY A 394 14.51 12.76 2.99
N ILE A 395 13.52 12.28 2.23
CA ILE A 395 13.42 12.56 0.80
C ILE A 395 13.32 14.06 0.46
N ALA A 396 12.65 14.83 1.32
CA ALA A 396 12.48 16.27 1.14
C ALA A 396 13.63 17.11 1.74
N ARG A 397 14.60 16.48 2.41
CA ARG A 397 15.74 17.17 3.02
C ARG A 397 16.67 17.68 1.91
N GLN A 398 17.01 18.97 1.98
CA GLN A 398 17.93 19.64 1.08
C GLN A 398 19.35 19.65 1.69
N GLY A 399 20.38 19.35 0.89
CA GLY A 399 21.79 19.49 1.30
C GLY A 399 22.29 18.43 2.28
N VAL A 400 22.51 17.21 1.79
CA VAL A 400 23.48 16.28 2.40
C VAL A 400 24.69 16.18 1.47
#